data_AF-A0A1I3NX15-F1
#
_entry.id   AF-A0A1I3NX15-F1
#
_cell.length_a   1.000
_cell.length_b   1.000
_cell.length_c   1.000
_cell.angle_alpha   90.00
_cell.angle_beta   90.00
_cell.angle_gamma   90.00
#
_symmetry.space_group_name_H-M   'P 1'
#
loop_
_entity.id
_entity.type
_entity.pdbx_description
1 polymer ?
#
loop_
_entity_poly.entity_id
_entity_poly.type
_entity_poly.pdbx_seq_one_letter_code
_entity_poly.pdbx_strand_id
1 'polypeptide(L)'
;MANPAYTSSSADKFVVRLPDGMRKAVEELAGDNHSSMNTEIIRAIEAHLAGQARQKLLLDALQAQLIAAQTPAREQPQQRQAESDYLDGLKTGTR
;
A
#
# COMPACT_ATOMS: atom_id res chain seq x y z
N MET A 1 31.55 17.21 -12.28
CA MET A 1 31.35 16.08 -13.22
C MET A 1 29.90 16.09 -13.64
N ALA A 2 29.59 16.37 -14.91
CA ALA A 2 28.20 16.45 -15.39
C ALA A 2 27.54 15.06 -15.25
N ASN A 3 26.35 15.02 -14.64
CA ASN A 3 25.55 13.81 -14.54
C ASN A 3 25.23 13.35 -15.97
N PRO A 4 25.65 12.16 -16.43
CA PRO A 4 25.37 11.72 -17.79
C PRO A 4 23.85 11.73 -17.97
N ALA A 5 23.37 12.56 -18.91
CA ALA A 5 21.95 12.65 -19.21
C ALA A 5 21.43 11.24 -19.55
N TYR A 6 20.34 10.83 -18.91
CA TYR A 6 19.74 9.53 -19.15
C TYR A 6 19.23 9.48 -20.60
N THR A 7 19.88 8.65 -21.41
CA THR A 7 19.55 8.43 -22.82
C THR A 7 19.04 7.01 -23.00
N SER A 8 18.33 6.73 -24.09
CA SER A 8 17.90 5.37 -24.44
C SER A 8 19.07 4.37 -24.53
N SER A 9 20.27 4.85 -24.87
CA SER A 9 21.50 4.06 -24.91
C SER A 9 22.06 3.71 -23.53
N SER A 10 21.90 4.59 -22.54
CA SER A 10 22.35 4.38 -21.15
C SER A 10 21.29 3.72 -20.26
N ALA A 11 20.09 3.50 -20.79
CA ALA A 11 19.01 2.83 -20.08
C ALA A 11 19.29 1.34 -19.89
N ASP A 12 18.85 0.80 -18.75
CA ASP A 12 18.86 -0.63 -18.48
C ASP A 12 17.95 -1.38 -19.46
N LYS A 13 18.40 -2.55 -19.91
CA LYS A 13 17.72 -3.34 -20.94
C LYS A 13 17.44 -4.74 -20.45
N PHE A 14 16.25 -5.23 -20.76
CA PHE A 14 15.85 -6.60 -20.46
C PHE A 14 15.29 -7.27 -21.72
N VAL A 15 15.83 -8.42 -22.10
CA VAL A 15 15.37 -9.17 -23.28
C VAL A 15 14.34 -10.21 -22.84
N VAL A 16 13.08 -10.03 -23.27
CA VAL A 16 11.97 -10.91 -22.91
C VAL A 16 11.66 -11.88 -24.05
N ARG A 17 11.43 -13.15 -23.72
CA ARG A 17 10.81 -14.13 -24.63
C ARG A 17 9.31 -14.06 -24.46
N LEU A 18 8.62 -13.55 -25.47
CA LEU A 18 7.17 -13.46 -25.47
C LEU A 18 6.55 -14.77 -26.00
N PRO A 19 5.42 -15.22 -25.44
CA PRO A 19 4.63 -16.29 -26.03
C PRO A 19 4.09 -15.89 -27.40
N ASP A 20 3.65 -16.89 -28.17
CA ASP A 20 3.17 -16.67 -29.53
C ASP A 20 1.97 -15.70 -29.56
N GLY A 21 1.92 -14.86 -30.59
CA GLY A 21 0.91 -13.81 -30.75
C GLY A 21 1.04 -12.59 -29.82
N MET A 22 1.70 -12.68 -28.66
CA MET A 22 1.74 -11.58 -27.69
C MET A 22 2.47 -10.34 -28.22
N ARG A 23 3.54 -10.51 -28.99
CA ARG A 23 4.23 -9.37 -29.64
C ARG A 23 3.28 -8.57 -30.54
N LYS A 24 2.48 -9.26 -31.34
CA LYS A 24 1.53 -8.64 -32.27
C LYS A 24 0.44 -7.88 -31.53
N ALA A 25 -0.07 -8.44 -30.43
CA ALA A 25 -1.04 -7.76 -29.58
C ALA A 25 -0.48 -6.45 -28.97
N VAL A 26 0.79 -6.44 -28.56
CA VAL A 26 1.46 -5.22 -28.06
C VAL A 26 1.68 -4.20 -29.18
N GLU A 27 1.99 -4.66 -30.40
CA GLU A 27 2.14 -3.79 -31.56
C GLU A 27 0.83 -3.09 -31.95
N GLU A 28 -0.28 -3.84 -31.97
CA GLU A 28 -1.62 -3.29 -32.22
C GLU A 28 -2.01 -2.25 -31.15
N LEU A 29 -1.82 -2.58 -29.86
CA LEU A 29 -2.07 -1.65 -28.77
C LEU A 29 -1.24 -0.36 -28.87
N ALA A 30 0.03 -0.48 -29.24
CA ALA A 30 0.91 0.68 -29.44
C ALA A 30 0.46 1.53 -30.62
N GLY A 31 -0.01 0.90 -31.71
CA GLY A 31 -0.62 1.57 -32.85
C GLY A 31 -1.85 2.39 -32.46
N ASP A 32 -2.79 1.79 -31.73
CA ASP A 32 -4.00 2.45 -31.25
C ASP A 32 -3.68 3.64 -30.33
N ASN A 33 -2.70 3.47 -29.44
CA ASN A 33 -2.28 4.48 -28.47
C ASN A 33 -1.30 5.53 -29.04
N HIS A 34 -0.95 5.44 -30.34
CA HIS A 34 0.01 6.34 -31.00
C HIS A 34 1.35 6.42 -30.24
N SER A 35 1.80 5.28 -29.71
CA SER A 35 2.98 5.17 -28.84
C SER A 35 3.93 4.09 -29.35
N SER A 36 5.08 3.93 -28.70
CA SER A 36 6.00 2.83 -29.02
C SER A 36 5.64 1.56 -28.24
N MET A 37 5.94 0.39 -28.80
CA MET A 37 5.82 -0.89 -28.04
C MET A 37 6.56 -0.83 -26.70
N ASN A 38 7.72 -0.16 -26.64
CA ASN A 38 8.45 0.02 -25.38
C ASN A 38 7.62 0.82 -24.37
N THR A 39 7.00 1.92 -24.81
CA THR A 39 6.13 2.75 -23.96
C THR A 39 4.99 1.94 -23.36
N GLU A 40 4.30 1.12 -24.15
CA GLU A 40 3.20 0.29 -23.65
C GLU A 40 3.68 -0.81 -22.70
N ILE A 41 4.83 -1.44 -22.98
CA ILE A 41 5.43 -2.43 -22.08
C ILE A 41 5.78 -1.80 -20.73
N ILE A 42 6.44 -0.63 -20.74
CA ILE A 42 6.78 0.08 -19.51
C ILE A 42 5.51 0.48 -18.75
N ARG A 43 4.51 1.03 -19.42
CA ARG A 43 3.22 1.40 -18.81
C ARG A 43 2.52 0.20 -18.17
N ALA A 44 2.53 -0.96 -18.83
CA ALA A 44 1.96 -2.19 -18.29
C ALA A 44 2.69 -2.67 -17.02
N ILE A 45 4.02 -2.59 -17.01
CA ILE A 45 4.85 -2.93 -15.84
C ILE A 45 4.57 -1.95 -14.68
N GLU A 46 4.55 -0.64 -14.96
CA GLU A 46 4.23 0.39 -13.96
C GLU A 46 2.85 0.18 -13.34
N ALA A 47 1.83 -0.06 -14.19
CA ALA A 47 0.47 -0.32 -13.74
C ALA A 47 0.39 -1.59 -12.87
N HIS A 48 1.12 -2.64 -13.26
CA HIS A 48 1.17 -3.88 -12.49
C HIS A 48 1.81 -3.65 -11.11
N LEU A 49 2.99 -3.02 -11.05
CA LEU A 49 3.70 -2.74 -9.80
C LEU A 49 2.91 -1.81 -8.88
N ALA A 50 2.32 -0.74 -9.42
CA ALA A 50 1.48 0.18 -8.66
C ALA A 50 0.21 -0.50 -8.13
N GLY A 51 -0.40 -1.38 -8.95
CA GLY A 51 -1.55 -2.19 -8.57
C GLY A 51 -1.24 -3.12 -7.39
N GLN A 52 -0.11 -3.83 -7.44
CA GLN A 52 0.34 -4.71 -6.36
C GLN A 52 0.59 -3.92 -5.06
N ALA A 53 1.25 -2.76 -5.15
CA ALA A 53 1.49 -1.91 -3.99
C ALA A 53 0.18 -1.42 -3.35
N ARG A 54 -0.77 -0.96 -4.17
CA ARG A 54 -2.09 -0.54 -3.71
C ARG A 54 -2.86 -1.68 -3.05
N GLN A 55 -2.86 -2.87 -3.66
CA GLN A 55 -3.54 -4.04 -3.12
C GLN A 55 -2.97 -4.41 -1.75
N LYS A 56 -1.65 -4.40 -1.59
CA LYS A 56 -1.00 -4.65 -0.30
C LYS A 56 -1.44 -3.65 0.77
N LEU A 57 -1.43 -2.36 0.46
CA LEU A 57 -1.86 -1.32 1.40
C LEU A 57 -3.32 -1.48 1.84
N LEU A 58 -4.21 -1.88 0.92
CA LEU A 58 -5.60 -2.16 1.25
C LEU A 58 -5.75 -3.36 2.17
N LEU A 59 -5.00 -4.44 1.92
CA LEU A 59 -5.00 -5.62 2.78
C LEU A 59 -4.46 -5.29 4.18
N ASP A 60 -3.38 -4.52 4.27
CA ASP A 60 -2.79 -4.09 5.54
C ASP A 60 -3.78 -3.22 6.34
N ALA A 61 -4.48 -2.29 5.67
CA ALA A 61 -5.50 -1.45 6.30
C ALA A 61 -6.71 -2.26 6.79
N LEU A 62 -7.17 -3.24 6.00
CA LEU A 62 -8.25 -4.14 6.40
C LEU A 62 -7.84 -4.99 7.59
N GLN A 63 -6.62 -5.54 7.60
CA GLN A 63 -6.08 -6.30 8.72
C GLN A 63 -6.01 -5.46 10.00
N ALA A 64 -5.52 -4.21 9.90
CA ALA A 64 -5.46 -3.30 11.04
C ALA A 64 -6.85 -2.99 11.61
N GLN A 65 -7.85 -2.80 10.75
CA GLN A 65 -9.25 -2.59 11.18
C GLN A 65 -9.82 -3.82 11.88
N LEU A 66 -9.56 -5.03 11.36
CA LEU A 66 -10.01 -6.27 12.00
C LEU A 66 -9.37 -6.46 13.38
N ILE A 67 -8.08 -6.13 13.53
CA ILE A 67 -7.39 -6.18 14.84
C ILE A 67 -7.98 -5.15 15.79
N ALA A 68 -8.18 -3.92 15.34
CA ALA A 68 -8.78 -2.86 16.15
C ALA A 68 -10.20 -3.22 16.61
N ALA A 69 -11.02 -3.81 15.73
CA ALA A 69 -12.38 -4.27 16.04
C ALA A 69 -12.41 -5.49 16.98
N GLN A 70 -11.40 -6.37 16.88
CA GLN A 70 -11.24 -7.53 17.77
C GLN A 70 -10.64 -7.18 19.12
N THR A 71 -10.14 -5.96 19.30
CA THR A 71 -9.70 -5.50 20.61
C THR A 71 -10.97 -5.07 21.37
N PRO A 72 -11.55 -5.90 22.27
CA PRO A 72 -12.60 -5.39 23.15
C PRO A 72 -12.01 -4.20 23.89
N ALA A 73 -12.80 -3.13 24.01
CA ALA A 73 -12.46 -1.97 24.81
C ALA A 73 -11.79 -2.47 26.10
N ARG A 74 -10.46 -2.28 26.21
CA ARG A 74 -9.77 -2.50 27.47
C ARG A 74 -10.37 -1.49 28.41
N GLU A 75 -11.34 -1.94 29.20
CA GLU A 75 -11.91 -1.21 30.31
C GLU A 75 -10.72 -0.65 31.09
N GLN A 76 -10.53 0.67 31.06
CA GLN A 76 -9.43 1.32 31.73
C GLN A 76 -9.54 1.01 33.23
N PRO A 77 -8.66 0.17 33.81
CA PRO A 77 -8.79 -0.23 35.22
C PRO A 77 -8.55 0.93 36.19
N GLN A 78 -7.92 2.01 35.71
CA GLN A 78 -7.54 3.16 36.54
C GLN A 78 -8.70 4.10 36.88
N GLN A 79 -9.78 4.16 36.08
CA GLN A 79 -10.90 5.05 36.40
C GLN A 79 -11.84 4.46 37.46
N ARG A 80 -12.04 3.13 37.46
CA ARG A 80 -12.83 2.45 38.51
C ARG A 80 -12.17 2.51 39.90
N GLN A 81 -10.85 2.43 39.97
CA GLN A 81 -10.12 2.49 41.24
C GLN A 81 -10.11 3.89 41.85
N ALA A 82 -9.92 4.93 41.02
CA ALA A 82 -9.97 6.31 41.49
C ALA A 82 -11.39 6.72 41.95
N GLU A 83 -12.43 6.23 41.28
CA GLU A 83 -13.82 6.51 41.65
C GLU A 83 -14.26 5.75 42.91
N SER A 84 -13.78 4.50 43.12
CA SER A 84 -14.02 3.77 44.37
C SER A 84 -13.34 4.44 45.57
N ASP A 85 -12.10 4.93 45.41
CA ASP A 85 -11.37 5.61 46.50
C ASP A 85 -12.01 6.96 46.86
N TYR A 86 -12.54 7.70 45.88
CA TYR A 86 -13.29 8.93 46.13
C TYR A 86 -14.63 8.68 46.84
N LEU A 87 -15.34 7.60 46.47
CA LEU A 87 -16.61 7.23 47.09
C LEU A 87 -16.43 6.68 48.52
N ASP A 88 -15.33 5.99 48.82
CA ASP A 88 -15.06 5.46 50.15
C ASP A 88 -14.65 6.58 51.13
N GLY A 89 -13.84 7.54 50.68
CA GLY A 89 -13.43 8.71 51.47
C GLY A 89 -14.59 9.66 51.86
N LEU A 90 -15.69 9.65 51.12
CA LEU A 90 -16.91 10.40 51.43
C LEU A 90 -17.82 9.69 52.44
N LYS A 91 -17.68 8.38 52.62
CA LYS A 91 -18.50 7.57 53.56
C LYS A 91 -17.86 7.44 54.93
N THR A 92 -16.54 7.41 55.01
CA THR A 92 -15.79 7.53 56.29
C THR A 92 -15.72 8.99 56.71
N GLY A 93 -16.84 9.53 57.20
CA GLY A 93 -16.88 10.86 57.78
C GLY A 93 -15.95 10.96 58.99
N THR A 94 -14.73 11.43 58.78
CA THR A 94 -13.82 11.83 59.84
C THR A 94 -13.51 13.31 59.67
N ARG A 95 -13.98 14.07 60.66
CA ARG A 95 -13.68 15.49 60.92
C ARG A 95 -12.18 15.74 61.01
#